data_AF-A0A8H3CB37-F1
#
_entry.id   AF-A0A8H3CB37-F1
#
_cell.length_a   1.000
_cell.length_b   1.000
_cell.length_c   1.000
_cell.angle_alpha   90.00
_cell.angle_beta   90.00
_cell.angle_gamma   90.00
#
_symmetry.space_group_name_H-M   'P 1'
#
loop_
_entity.id
_entity.type
_entity.pdbx_description
1 polymer ?
#
loop_
_entity_poly.entity_id
_entity_poly.type
_entity_poly.pdbx_seq_one_letter_code
_entity_poly.pdbx_strand_id
1 'polypeptide(L)'
;MGFTFMRVRIDEGVYIDMINLHANAGTGHSDQIARRSNIQQVADYISANSVGNAVIVFGNTNSRYTRDEDNLDLLTSQNGLTDAWVQAIGGKTPIAGSDALVCPRIVPLNIECEVVDKVLYRGSPAVHLNSTGFFYDTARFMSPENSMLSDHHPVRVEFRYELKHGIRQSDLYGGPHGTWFNDISLIDSSSKLSFIALCGALGFEGLILKFESSSMFTHGFAGGRCYPLNLDPKDYITSVKLCWEKMYGYTQILFAQVTTHTGRLRQAGVVTDDCAVANAPVGYSVTGTYGQAGRDFSHSGIIYQLGFIYTAQKAQ
;
A
#
# COMPACT_ATOMS: atom_id res chain seq x y z
N MET A 1 -5.68 18.83 10.50
CA MET A 1 -6.48 17.73 9.94
C MET A 1 -5.86 16.43 10.36
N GLY A 2 -6.68 15.42 10.62
CA GLY A 2 -6.23 14.04 10.80
C GLY A 2 -6.86 13.18 9.71
N PHE A 3 -6.11 12.20 9.23
CA PHE A 3 -6.63 11.06 8.49
C PHE A 3 -6.28 9.80 9.28
N THR A 4 -7.00 8.72 9.05
CA THR A 4 -6.64 7.40 9.58
C THR A 4 -6.12 6.53 8.45
N PHE A 5 -5.07 5.77 8.73
CA PHE A 5 -4.49 4.81 7.79
C PHE A 5 -4.63 3.40 8.34
N MET A 6 -4.97 2.46 7.46
CA MET A 6 -4.88 1.04 7.73
C MET A 6 -4.46 0.28 6.47
N ARG A 7 -3.63 -0.75 6.61
CA ARG A 7 -3.32 -1.70 5.53
C ARG A 7 -4.20 -2.93 5.71
N VAL A 8 -5.20 -3.08 4.85
CA VAL A 8 -6.16 -4.19 4.91
C VAL A 8 -5.65 -5.34 4.07
N ARG A 9 -5.60 -6.53 4.68
CA ARG A 9 -5.44 -7.80 3.98
C ARG A 9 -6.81 -8.26 3.49
N ILE A 10 -6.97 -8.43 2.18
CA ILE A 10 -8.22 -8.96 1.59
C ILE A 10 -8.10 -10.42 1.15
N ASP A 11 -6.86 -10.89 0.96
CA ASP A 11 -6.51 -12.28 0.67
C ASP A 11 -5.03 -12.49 1.08
N GLU A 12 -4.51 -13.72 1.06
CA GLU A 12 -3.08 -13.98 1.29
C GLU A 12 -2.21 -13.18 0.32
N GLY A 13 -1.30 -12.37 0.86
CA GLY A 13 -0.43 -11.53 0.03
C GLY A 13 -1.12 -10.36 -0.69
N VAL A 14 -2.41 -10.11 -0.45
CA VAL A 14 -3.16 -9.05 -1.14
C VAL A 14 -3.55 -7.97 -0.15
N TYR A 15 -2.93 -6.80 -0.32
CA TYR A 15 -3.07 -5.67 0.61
C TYR A 15 -3.58 -4.42 -0.10
N ILE A 16 -4.45 -3.67 0.57
CA ILE A 16 -4.92 -2.35 0.15
C ILE A 16 -4.70 -1.38 1.30
N ASP A 17 -4.02 -0.27 1.02
CA ASP A 17 -3.92 0.86 1.94
C ASP A 17 -5.20 1.68 1.90
N MET A 18 -5.91 1.70 3.01
CA MET A 18 -7.16 2.41 3.18
C MET A 18 -6.92 3.66 4.00
N ILE A 19 -7.22 4.82 3.41
CA ILE A 19 -7.05 6.13 4.03
C ILE A 19 -8.42 6.81 4.12
N ASN A 20 -8.90 7.02 5.35
CA ASN A 20 -10.12 7.79 5.60
C ASN A 20 -9.75 9.20 6.06
N LEU A 21 -10.38 10.22 5.47
CA LEU A 21 -10.04 11.61 5.72
C LEU A 21 -11.27 12.49 5.94
N HIS A 22 -11.06 13.57 6.68
CA HIS A 22 -12.00 14.69 6.76
C HIS A 22 -11.21 16.00 6.66
N ALA A 23 -11.26 16.65 5.49
CA ALA A 23 -10.57 17.92 5.25
C ALA A 23 -11.35 19.12 5.82
N ASN A 24 -10.75 20.31 5.82
CA ASN A 24 -11.39 21.51 6.35
C ASN A 24 -12.64 21.93 5.54
N ALA A 25 -13.76 22.12 6.23
CA ALA A 25 -15.02 22.60 5.66
C ALA A 25 -15.03 24.13 5.45
N GLY A 26 -16.08 24.65 4.82
CA GLY A 26 -16.22 26.09 4.56
C GLY A 26 -15.63 26.54 3.22
N THR A 27 -16.00 27.75 2.82
CA THR A 27 -15.66 28.36 1.53
C THR A 27 -14.91 29.69 1.69
N GLY A 28 -14.53 30.07 2.90
CA GLY A 28 -13.66 31.22 3.12
C GLY A 28 -12.24 30.96 2.62
N HIS A 29 -11.48 32.02 2.37
CA HIS A 29 -10.11 31.91 1.87
C HIS A 29 -9.20 31.11 2.82
N SER A 30 -9.33 31.32 4.13
CA SER A 30 -8.62 30.51 5.14
C SER A 30 -9.01 29.04 5.11
N ASP A 31 -10.28 28.74 4.81
CA ASP A 31 -10.78 27.38 4.74
C ASP A 31 -10.19 26.63 3.55
N GLN A 32 -10.10 27.32 2.40
CA GLN A 32 -9.49 26.81 1.18
C GLN A 32 -7.99 26.54 1.37
N ILE A 33 -7.25 27.46 2.00
CA ILE A 33 -5.83 27.23 2.35
C ILE A 33 -5.67 25.99 3.23
N ALA A 34 -6.49 25.88 4.29
CA ALA A 34 -6.43 24.73 5.21
C ALA A 34 -6.75 23.42 4.48
N ARG A 35 -7.80 23.42 3.64
CA ARG A 35 -8.20 22.23 2.86
C ARG A 35 -7.13 21.84 1.85
N ARG A 36 -6.49 22.78 1.16
CA ARG A 36 -5.36 22.47 0.27
C ARG A 36 -4.20 21.81 1.00
N SER A 37 -3.84 22.32 2.17
CA SER A 37 -2.82 21.73 3.04
C SER A 37 -3.20 20.32 3.51
N ASN A 38 -4.48 20.07 3.76
CA ASN A 38 -4.99 18.75 4.15
C ASN A 38 -4.84 17.71 3.03
N ILE A 39 -5.22 18.07 1.80
CA ILE A 39 -5.04 17.17 0.64
C ILE A 39 -3.56 16.92 0.36
N GLN A 40 -2.70 17.94 0.46
CA GLN A 40 -1.25 17.77 0.32
C GLN A 40 -0.69 16.80 1.36
N GLN A 41 -1.11 16.92 2.62
CA GLN A 41 -0.67 16.02 3.69
C GLN A 41 -1.01 14.54 3.39
N VAL A 42 -2.21 14.27 2.88
CA VAL A 42 -2.61 12.92 2.45
C VAL A 42 -1.78 12.46 1.26
N ALA A 43 -1.57 13.33 0.27
CA ALA A 43 -0.80 13.02 -0.93
C ALA A 43 0.66 12.66 -0.60
N ASP A 44 1.29 13.42 0.29
CA ASP A 44 2.66 13.18 0.76
C ASP A 44 2.75 11.89 1.57
N TYR A 45 1.75 11.62 2.42
CA TYR A 45 1.69 10.37 3.18
C TYR A 45 1.61 9.15 2.26
N ILE A 46 0.78 9.18 1.22
CA ILE A 46 0.67 8.10 0.22
C ILE A 46 1.99 7.90 -0.52
N SER A 47 2.65 8.99 -0.93
CA SER A 47 3.95 8.94 -1.59
C SER A 47 5.03 8.32 -0.70
N ALA A 48 4.99 8.56 0.61
CA ALA A 48 5.97 8.03 1.55
C ALA A 48 5.68 6.59 2.01
N ASN A 49 4.41 6.19 2.13
CA ASN A 49 4.03 4.96 2.85
C ASN A 49 3.35 3.88 1.99
N SER A 50 2.89 4.24 0.79
CA SER A 50 2.08 3.35 -0.06
C SER A 50 2.72 3.07 -1.41
N VAL A 51 4.04 3.26 -1.55
CA VAL A 51 4.79 2.95 -2.77
C VAL A 51 4.57 1.49 -3.16
N GLY A 52 4.20 1.26 -4.42
CA GLY A 52 3.97 -0.07 -4.96
C GLY A 52 2.75 -0.80 -4.38
N ASN A 53 1.97 -0.19 -3.48
CA ASN A 53 0.77 -0.80 -2.91
C ASN A 53 -0.51 -0.24 -3.54
N ALA A 54 -1.58 -1.04 -3.51
CA ALA A 54 -2.91 -0.58 -3.89
C ALA A 54 -3.43 0.38 -2.81
N VAL A 55 -4.17 1.40 -3.21
CA VAL A 55 -4.63 2.46 -2.29
C VAL A 55 -6.09 2.77 -2.57
N ILE A 56 -6.88 2.97 -1.51
CA ILE A 56 -8.21 3.57 -1.54
C ILE A 56 -8.22 4.72 -0.54
N VAL A 57 -8.46 5.93 -1.04
CA VAL A 57 -8.67 7.15 -0.26
C VAL A 57 -10.16 7.45 -0.25
N PHE A 58 -10.77 7.62 0.91
CA PHE A 58 -12.19 7.90 1.03
C PHE A 58 -12.51 8.88 2.15
N GLY A 59 -13.70 9.46 2.10
CA GLY A 59 -14.22 10.36 3.13
C GLY A 59 -14.48 11.76 2.62
N ASN A 60 -14.69 12.68 3.56
CA ASN A 60 -15.12 14.04 3.26
C ASN A 60 -13.93 14.93 2.90
N THR A 61 -13.73 15.17 1.60
CA THR A 61 -12.68 16.07 1.11
C THR A 61 -13.05 17.53 1.25
N ASN A 62 -14.31 17.84 1.59
CA ASN A 62 -14.89 19.18 1.60
C ASN A 62 -14.64 19.98 0.31
N SER A 63 -14.37 19.28 -0.80
CA SER A 63 -13.98 19.85 -2.08
C SER A 63 -14.86 19.32 -3.22
N ARG A 64 -14.97 20.12 -4.28
CA ARG A 64 -15.58 19.77 -5.56
C ARG A 64 -14.60 20.11 -6.67
N TYR A 65 -14.61 19.37 -7.76
CA TYR A 65 -13.77 19.65 -8.93
C TYR A 65 -14.06 21.01 -9.56
N THR A 66 -15.29 21.52 -9.43
CA THR A 66 -15.62 22.87 -9.92
C THR A 66 -15.08 24.00 -9.05
N ARG A 67 -14.51 23.73 -7.86
CA ARG A 67 -13.92 24.77 -7.00
C ARG A 67 -12.54 25.15 -7.49
N ASP A 68 -12.43 26.37 -8.00
CA ASP A 68 -11.21 26.93 -8.61
C ASP A 68 -9.98 26.90 -7.69
N GLU A 69 -10.19 27.15 -6.40
CA GLU A 69 -9.10 27.24 -5.43
C GLU A 69 -8.72 25.91 -4.76
N ASP A 70 -9.42 24.80 -5.01
CA ASP A 70 -9.12 23.52 -4.36
C ASP A 70 -8.14 22.68 -5.21
N ASN A 71 -7.39 21.77 -4.57
CA ASN A 71 -6.32 20.98 -5.19
C ASN A 71 -6.60 19.47 -5.18
N LEU A 72 -7.85 19.08 -5.41
CA LEU A 72 -8.27 17.68 -5.31
C LEU A 72 -7.60 16.78 -6.37
N ASP A 73 -7.28 17.38 -7.52
CA ASP A 73 -6.53 16.78 -8.63
C ASP A 73 -5.11 16.34 -8.24
N LEU A 74 -4.55 16.89 -7.16
CA LEU A 74 -3.25 16.47 -6.62
C LEU A 74 -3.20 14.97 -6.32
N LEU A 75 -4.28 14.40 -5.79
CA LEU A 75 -4.36 12.96 -5.51
C LEU A 75 -4.28 12.11 -6.79
N THR A 76 -4.70 12.67 -7.93
CA THR A 76 -4.55 12.04 -9.25
C THR A 76 -3.15 12.26 -9.80
N SER A 77 -2.64 13.49 -9.79
CA SER A 77 -1.36 13.83 -10.44
C SER A 77 -0.13 13.35 -9.66
N GLN A 78 -0.12 13.47 -8.32
CA GLN A 78 1.00 13.05 -7.47
C GLN A 78 0.93 11.56 -7.12
N ASN A 79 -0.26 11.01 -6.89
CA ASN A 79 -0.41 9.63 -6.44
C ASN A 79 -1.01 8.69 -7.49
N GLY A 80 -1.38 9.15 -8.69
CA GLY A 80 -1.95 8.28 -9.72
C GLY A 80 -3.27 7.63 -9.30
N LEU A 81 -4.04 8.27 -8.41
CA LEU A 81 -5.36 7.80 -8.03
C LEU A 81 -6.40 8.16 -9.10
N THR A 82 -7.44 7.35 -9.23
CA THR A 82 -8.63 7.60 -10.05
C THR A 82 -9.80 7.85 -9.12
N ASP A 83 -10.56 8.93 -9.32
CA ASP A 83 -11.81 9.16 -8.61
C ASP A 83 -12.92 8.27 -9.21
N ALA A 84 -13.56 7.46 -8.35
CA ALA A 84 -14.59 6.52 -8.76
C ALA A 84 -15.85 7.21 -9.30
N TRP A 85 -16.19 8.40 -8.81
CA TRP A 85 -17.30 9.20 -9.33
C TRP A 85 -16.98 9.72 -10.73
N VAL A 86 -15.79 10.31 -10.90
CA VAL A 86 -15.33 10.80 -12.22
C VAL A 86 -15.32 9.66 -13.24
N GLN A 87 -14.82 8.48 -12.87
CA GLN A 87 -14.91 7.30 -13.73
C GLN A 87 -16.36 6.95 -14.09
N ALA A 88 -17.27 6.96 -13.11
CA ALA A 88 -18.66 6.56 -13.31
C ALA A 88 -19.46 7.52 -14.20
N ILE A 89 -19.15 8.83 -14.20
CA ILE A 89 -19.79 9.83 -15.08
C ILE A 89 -19.12 9.95 -16.47
N GLY A 90 -18.24 9.02 -16.84
CA GLY A 90 -17.61 8.97 -18.17
C GLY A 90 -16.17 9.50 -18.25
N GLY A 91 -15.49 9.62 -17.11
CA GLY A 91 -14.04 9.87 -17.02
C GLY A 91 -13.61 11.31 -17.26
N LYS A 92 -14.56 12.25 -17.40
CA LYS A 92 -14.27 13.67 -17.59
C LYS A 92 -14.42 14.41 -16.28
N THR A 93 -13.32 14.88 -15.73
CA THR A 93 -13.32 15.74 -14.54
C THR A 93 -14.05 17.06 -14.85
N PRO A 94 -14.96 17.53 -13.97
CA PRO A 94 -15.55 18.85 -14.10
C PRO A 94 -14.50 19.97 -14.16
N ILE A 95 -14.84 21.07 -14.84
CA ILE A 95 -13.91 22.18 -15.05
C ILE A 95 -13.89 23.07 -13.80
N ALA A 96 -12.70 23.30 -13.24
CA ALA A 96 -12.49 24.22 -12.14
C ALA A 96 -12.97 25.64 -12.51
N GLY A 97 -13.67 26.31 -11.59
CA GLY A 97 -14.27 27.63 -11.81
C GLY A 97 -15.62 27.63 -12.52
N SER A 98 -16.12 26.48 -12.99
CA SER A 98 -17.48 26.36 -13.51
C SER A 98 -18.53 26.28 -12.39
N ASP A 99 -19.81 26.39 -12.76
CA ASP A 99 -20.92 26.29 -11.81
C ASP A 99 -20.89 24.95 -11.06
N ALA A 100 -21.17 25.01 -9.75
CA ALA A 100 -21.19 23.83 -8.92
C ALA A 100 -22.31 22.85 -9.35
N LEU A 101 -21.93 21.57 -9.49
CA LEU A 101 -22.86 20.47 -9.77
C LEU A 101 -23.60 20.06 -8.48
N VAL A 102 -24.43 20.95 -7.93
CA VAL A 102 -25.02 20.76 -6.59
C VAL A 102 -26.03 19.61 -6.57
N CYS A 103 -25.85 18.66 -5.64
CA CYS A 103 -26.83 17.61 -5.40
C CYS A 103 -28.09 18.12 -4.68
N PRO A 104 -29.28 17.57 -5.00
CA PRO A 104 -30.53 17.96 -4.36
C PRO A 104 -30.58 17.45 -2.91
N ARG A 105 -31.27 18.14 -1.99
CA ARG A 105 -31.48 17.69 -0.59
C ARG A 105 -32.58 16.63 -0.45
N ILE A 106 -32.61 15.69 -1.38
CA ILE A 106 -33.48 14.50 -1.43
C ILE A 106 -32.67 13.35 -2.01
N VAL A 107 -33.23 12.15 -2.10
CA VAL A 107 -32.58 11.03 -2.79
C VAL A 107 -32.28 11.43 -4.24
N PRO A 108 -31.00 11.50 -4.68
CA PRO A 108 -30.67 11.84 -6.05
C PRO A 108 -31.19 10.78 -7.03
N LEU A 109 -31.70 11.21 -8.18
CA LEU A 109 -32.20 10.29 -9.22
C LEU A 109 -31.08 9.61 -10.01
N ASN A 110 -29.89 10.21 -10.01
CA ASN A 110 -28.69 9.73 -10.69
C ASN A 110 -27.44 10.23 -9.94
N ILE A 111 -26.27 9.97 -10.52
CA ILE A 111 -24.97 10.34 -9.96
C ILE A 111 -24.35 11.56 -10.64
N GLU A 112 -25.07 12.32 -11.47
CA GLU A 112 -24.50 13.42 -12.27
C GLU A 112 -24.14 14.65 -11.42
N CYS A 113 -24.74 14.79 -10.24
CA CYS A 113 -24.37 15.82 -9.29
C CYS A 113 -23.12 15.42 -8.49
N GLU A 114 -22.43 16.40 -7.93
CA GLU A 114 -21.16 16.24 -7.21
C GLU A 114 -21.31 16.53 -5.70
N VAL A 115 -20.98 15.53 -4.89
CA VAL A 115 -20.77 15.67 -3.45
C VAL A 115 -19.29 15.86 -3.10
N VAL A 116 -19.04 16.30 -1.86
CA VAL A 116 -17.69 16.55 -1.34
C VAL A 116 -17.02 15.29 -0.76
N ASP A 117 -17.79 14.24 -0.51
CA ASP A 117 -17.28 12.91 -0.16
C ASP A 117 -16.77 12.21 -1.41
N LYS A 118 -15.50 11.81 -1.39
CA LYS A 118 -14.84 11.20 -2.53
C LYS A 118 -14.37 9.80 -2.19
N VAL A 119 -14.23 8.98 -3.22
CA VAL A 119 -13.56 7.69 -3.15
C VAL A 119 -12.60 7.63 -4.33
N LEU A 120 -11.31 7.74 -4.06
CA LEU A 120 -10.25 7.66 -5.05
C LEU A 120 -9.45 6.38 -4.84
N TYR A 121 -8.95 5.76 -5.91
CA TYR A 121 -8.26 4.48 -5.79
C TYR A 121 -7.17 4.30 -6.86
N ARG A 122 -6.22 3.39 -6.58
CA ARG A 122 -5.31 2.81 -7.57
C ARG A 122 -5.03 1.35 -7.24
N GLY A 123 -4.73 0.56 -8.27
CA GLY A 123 -4.17 -0.78 -8.11
C GLY A 123 -2.69 -0.76 -7.73
N SER A 124 -2.05 -1.92 -7.85
CA SER A 124 -0.60 -2.11 -7.65
C SER A 124 0.01 -2.90 -8.81
N PRO A 125 1.33 -3.14 -8.82
CA PRO A 125 1.92 -4.09 -9.76
C PRO A 125 1.43 -5.54 -9.57
N ALA A 126 0.93 -5.91 -8.39
CA ALA A 126 0.36 -7.25 -8.12
C ALA A 126 -1.17 -7.32 -8.26
N VAL A 127 -1.88 -6.19 -8.16
CA VAL A 127 -3.34 -6.15 -8.10
C VAL A 127 -3.90 -5.16 -9.12
N HIS A 128 -4.74 -5.63 -10.04
CA HIS A 128 -5.68 -4.76 -10.75
C HIS A 128 -6.86 -4.48 -9.81
N LEU A 129 -7.13 -3.21 -9.54
CA LEU A 129 -8.28 -2.76 -8.74
C LEU A 129 -9.10 -1.81 -9.61
N ASN A 130 -10.40 -2.09 -9.76
CA ASN A 130 -11.29 -1.25 -10.54
C ASN A 130 -12.63 -1.04 -9.84
N SER A 131 -13.15 0.19 -9.91
CA SER A 131 -14.53 0.49 -9.53
C SER A 131 -15.49 -0.10 -10.55
N THR A 132 -16.49 -0.84 -10.08
CA THR A 132 -17.56 -1.44 -10.89
C THR A 132 -18.90 -0.74 -10.71
N GLY A 133 -19.02 0.16 -9.73
CA GLY A 133 -20.24 0.89 -9.47
C GLY A 133 -20.03 2.03 -8.48
N PHE A 134 -20.77 3.12 -8.67
CA PHE A 134 -20.80 4.28 -7.79
C PHE A 134 -22.26 4.66 -7.49
N PHE A 135 -22.58 4.90 -6.23
CA PHE A 135 -23.95 5.13 -5.79
C PHE A 135 -24.03 6.19 -4.70
N TYR A 136 -25.10 6.99 -4.76
CA TYR A 136 -25.58 7.76 -3.62
C TYR A 136 -26.62 6.92 -2.86
N ASP A 137 -26.19 6.25 -1.80
CA ASP A 137 -27.01 5.33 -1.00
C ASP A 137 -28.01 6.07 -0.06
N THR A 138 -28.31 7.35 -0.35
CA THR A 138 -29.14 8.27 0.45
C THR A 138 -30.43 7.66 0.96
N ALA A 139 -31.14 6.89 0.13
CA ALA A 139 -32.41 6.26 0.51
C ALA A 139 -32.30 5.34 1.74
N ARG A 140 -31.13 4.75 1.99
CA ARG A 140 -30.86 3.88 3.15
C ARG A 140 -30.60 4.66 4.44
N PHE A 141 -30.44 5.99 4.34
CA PHE A 141 -30.09 6.89 5.43
C PHE A 141 -31.14 8.01 5.58
N MET A 142 -32.40 7.66 5.33
CA MET A 142 -33.57 8.52 5.56
C MET A 142 -34.27 8.12 6.86
N SER A 143 -34.87 9.10 7.54
CA SER A 143 -35.79 8.86 8.65
C SER A 143 -37.11 8.25 8.14
N PRO A 144 -37.95 7.65 9.01
CA PRO A 144 -39.30 7.19 8.65
C PRO A 144 -40.18 8.29 8.03
N GLU A 145 -39.93 9.57 8.34
CA GLU A 145 -40.60 10.75 7.81
C GLU A 145 -39.97 11.26 6.49
N ASN A 146 -39.12 10.47 5.83
CA ASN A 146 -38.39 10.84 4.61
C ASN A 146 -37.52 12.10 4.76
N SER A 147 -36.92 12.29 5.93
CA SER A 147 -35.90 13.33 6.14
C SER A 147 -34.49 12.75 6.08
N MET A 148 -33.53 13.48 5.52
CA MET A 148 -32.12 13.03 5.52
C MET A 148 -31.58 12.96 6.95
N LEU A 149 -30.92 11.85 7.32
CA LEU A 149 -30.26 11.69 8.62
C LEU A 149 -28.81 12.20 8.64
N SER A 150 -28.26 12.49 7.46
CA SER A 150 -26.96 13.13 7.26
C SER A 150 -27.16 14.39 6.45
N ASP A 151 -26.30 15.38 6.67
CA ASP A 151 -26.18 16.57 5.83
C ASP A 151 -25.50 16.28 4.48
N HIS A 152 -24.99 15.06 4.29
CA HIS A 152 -24.33 14.58 3.08
C HIS A 152 -25.07 13.37 2.48
N HIS A 153 -24.85 13.10 1.18
CA HIS A 153 -25.30 11.85 0.58
C HIS A 153 -24.24 10.76 0.81
N PRO A 154 -24.58 9.64 1.48
CA PRO A 154 -23.65 8.54 1.67
C PRO A 154 -23.17 7.96 0.34
N VAL A 155 -21.86 7.93 0.16
CA VAL A 155 -21.22 7.40 -1.05
C VAL A 155 -20.89 5.93 -0.86
N ARG A 156 -21.30 5.10 -1.83
CA ARG A 156 -20.89 3.69 -1.91
C ARG A 156 -20.22 3.43 -3.25
N VAL A 157 -19.08 2.75 -3.19
CA VAL A 157 -18.33 2.29 -4.37
C VAL A 157 -18.14 0.79 -4.27
N GLU A 158 -18.41 0.10 -5.38
CA GLU A 158 -18.14 -1.32 -5.52
C GLU A 158 -16.83 -1.53 -6.25
N PHE A 159 -16.01 -2.45 -5.75
CA PHE A 159 -14.70 -2.75 -6.35
C PHE A 159 -14.62 -4.22 -6.75
N ARG A 160 -13.97 -4.46 -7.90
CA ARG A 160 -13.45 -5.76 -8.29
C ARG A 160 -11.93 -5.69 -8.28
N TYR A 161 -11.30 -6.75 -7.77
CA TYR A 161 -9.85 -6.91 -7.85
C TYR A 161 -9.48 -8.21 -8.59
N GLU A 162 -8.34 -8.18 -9.26
CA GLU A 162 -7.76 -9.34 -9.94
C GLU A 162 -6.24 -9.35 -9.72
N LEU A 163 -5.67 -10.54 -9.51
CA LEU A 163 -4.22 -10.68 -9.37
C LEU A 163 -3.54 -10.62 -10.73
N LYS A 164 -2.57 -9.72 -10.89
CA LYS A 164 -1.78 -9.62 -12.13
C LYS A 164 -0.94 -10.87 -12.30
N HIS A 165 -0.87 -11.45 -13.50
CA HIS A 165 0.00 -12.59 -13.73
C HIS A 165 1.48 -12.22 -13.52
N GLY A 166 2.27 -13.16 -12.98
CA GLY A 166 3.73 -13.05 -12.93
C GLY A 166 4.31 -12.38 -11.70
N ILE A 167 3.50 -11.72 -10.86
CA ILE A 167 3.94 -11.17 -9.56
C ILE A 167 2.95 -11.58 -8.46
N ARG A 168 3.46 -12.04 -7.33
CA ARG A 168 2.72 -12.34 -6.10
C ARG A 168 3.45 -11.74 -4.90
N GLN A 169 2.76 -11.64 -3.78
CA GLN A 169 3.37 -11.27 -2.50
C GLN A 169 3.02 -12.33 -1.45
N SER A 170 3.86 -12.48 -0.44
CA SER A 170 3.55 -13.26 0.76
C SER A 170 2.71 -12.45 1.74
N ASP A 171 2.28 -13.05 2.83
CA ASP A 171 1.90 -12.28 4.01
C ASP A 171 3.04 -11.45 4.61
N LEU A 172 2.69 -10.47 5.44
CA LEU A 172 3.61 -9.70 6.26
C LEU A 172 3.77 -10.34 7.64
N TYR A 173 5.02 -10.51 8.07
CA TYR A 173 5.39 -11.11 9.35
C TYR A 173 6.06 -10.06 10.24
N GLY A 174 5.84 -10.10 11.55
CA GLY A 174 6.41 -9.15 12.52
C GLY A 174 5.44 -8.02 12.94
N GLY A 175 6.00 -6.86 13.33
CA GLY A 175 5.29 -5.75 13.97
C GLY A 175 5.13 -4.47 13.15
N PRO A 176 4.09 -3.65 13.39
CA PRO A 176 3.80 -2.45 12.62
C PRO A 176 4.60 -1.23 13.11
N HIS A 177 5.91 -1.23 12.93
CA HIS A 177 6.80 -0.15 13.36
C HIS A 177 7.81 0.23 12.28
N GLY A 178 8.35 1.44 12.36
CA GLY A 178 9.30 1.94 11.37
C GLY A 178 8.62 2.55 10.14
N THR A 179 9.36 2.64 9.04
CA THR A 179 8.92 3.23 7.78
C THR A 179 8.71 2.13 6.75
N TRP A 180 7.66 2.27 5.95
CA TRP A 180 7.38 1.34 4.85
C TRP A 180 8.45 1.37 3.77
N PHE A 181 8.77 0.19 3.24
CA PHE A 181 9.50 0.00 2.00
C PHE A 181 8.80 -1.07 1.15
N ASN A 182 9.01 -1.02 -0.16
CA ASN A 182 8.43 -1.97 -1.09
C ASN A 182 9.21 -2.01 -2.40
N ASP A 183 9.80 -3.16 -2.72
CA ASP A 183 10.61 -3.33 -3.94
C ASP A 183 9.78 -3.53 -5.21
N ILE A 184 8.46 -3.75 -5.08
CA ILE A 184 7.64 -4.31 -6.17
C ILE A 184 7.58 -3.44 -7.43
N SER A 185 7.72 -2.13 -7.31
CA SER A 185 7.75 -1.22 -8.46
C SER A 185 9.07 -1.23 -9.23
N LEU A 186 10.11 -1.84 -8.65
CA LEU A 186 11.45 -1.96 -9.22
C LEU A 186 11.74 -3.39 -9.73
N ILE A 187 10.72 -4.27 -9.69
CA ILE A 187 10.81 -5.67 -10.07
C ILE A 187 9.91 -5.93 -11.27
N ASP A 188 10.41 -6.71 -12.21
CA ASP A 188 9.68 -7.19 -13.37
C ASP A 188 9.84 -8.71 -13.57
N SER A 189 9.19 -9.24 -14.60
CA SER A 189 9.26 -10.67 -14.95
C SER A 189 10.65 -11.18 -15.37
N SER A 190 11.63 -10.29 -15.58
CA SER A 190 13.01 -10.63 -15.89
C SER A 190 13.95 -10.54 -14.69
N SER A 191 13.47 -9.97 -13.59
CA SER A 191 14.24 -9.76 -12.37
C SER A 191 14.60 -11.10 -11.74
N LYS A 192 15.90 -11.41 -11.75
CA LYS A 192 16.46 -12.66 -11.21
C LYS A 192 17.58 -12.36 -10.23
N LEU A 193 17.44 -12.90 -9.02
CA LEU A 193 18.45 -12.77 -7.98
C LEU A 193 19.69 -13.60 -8.31
N SER A 194 20.85 -12.98 -8.14
CA SER A 194 22.17 -13.63 -8.21
C SER A 194 22.79 -13.79 -6.83
N PHE A 195 22.31 -13.03 -5.84
CA PHE A 195 22.87 -13.02 -4.49
C PHE A 195 21.85 -12.55 -3.47
N ILE A 196 21.95 -13.13 -2.27
CA ILE A 196 21.29 -12.66 -1.07
C ILE A 196 22.28 -12.64 0.10
N ALA A 197 22.21 -11.62 0.95
CA ALA A 197 22.85 -11.65 2.26
C ALA A 197 21.84 -11.33 3.35
N LEU A 198 21.90 -12.11 4.42
CA LEU A 198 21.15 -11.86 5.65
C LEU A 198 22.12 -11.30 6.68
N CYS A 199 21.77 -10.18 7.32
CA CYS A 199 22.63 -9.45 8.23
C CYS A 199 22.07 -9.47 9.65
N GLY A 200 22.95 -9.68 10.62
CA GLY A 200 22.63 -9.68 12.05
C GLY A 200 23.17 -10.89 12.80
N ALA A 201 23.46 -10.70 14.10
CA ALA A 201 24.01 -11.75 14.97
C ALA A 201 23.05 -12.12 16.11
N LEU A 202 22.82 -11.20 17.05
CA LEU A 202 21.88 -11.38 18.18
C LEU A 202 20.44 -10.95 17.85
N GLY A 203 20.21 -10.54 16.60
CA GLY A 203 18.92 -10.20 16.01
C GLY A 203 19.08 -10.15 14.49
N PHE A 204 17.99 -9.92 13.76
CA PHE A 204 18.02 -9.73 12.32
C PHE A 204 17.99 -8.24 11.99
N GLU A 205 19.10 -7.74 11.46
CA GLU A 205 19.35 -6.31 11.27
C GLU A 205 18.93 -5.84 9.88
N GLY A 206 19.11 -6.69 8.86
CA GLY A 206 18.82 -6.31 7.49
C GLY A 206 19.11 -7.40 6.46
N LEU A 207 18.83 -7.06 5.21
CA LEU A 207 19.11 -7.94 4.07
C LEU A 207 19.57 -7.15 2.85
N ILE A 208 20.33 -7.84 2.00
CA ILE A 208 20.78 -7.35 0.70
C ILE A 208 20.31 -8.35 -0.36
N LEU A 209 19.66 -7.86 -1.40
CA LEU A 209 19.29 -8.59 -2.61
C LEU A 209 20.06 -8.00 -3.78
N LYS A 210 20.79 -8.83 -4.56
CA LYS A 210 21.40 -8.39 -5.81
C LYS A 210 20.89 -9.23 -6.97
N PHE A 211 20.70 -8.56 -8.10
CA PHE A 211 20.18 -9.16 -9.32
C PHE A 211 21.30 -9.40 -10.34
N GLU A 212 21.04 -10.25 -11.33
CA GLU A 212 21.96 -10.44 -12.47
C GLU A 212 22.22 -9.13 -13.24
N SER A 213 21.26 -8.19 -13.22
CA SER A 213 21.41 -6.83 -13.78
C SER A 213 22.33 -5.92 -12.97
N SER A 214 22.93 -6.41 -11.87
CA SER A 214 23.73 -5.64 -10.90
C SER A 214 22.96 -4.59 -10.09
N SER A 215 21.64 -4.47 -10.27
CA SER A 215 20.78 -3.74 -9.34
C SER A 215 20.79 -4.40 -7.96
N MET A 216 20.52 -3.61 -6.92
CA MET A 216 20.58 -4.07 -5.53
C MET A 216 19.50 -3.38 -4.68
N PHE A 217 18.88 -4.15 -3.79
CA PHE A 217 18.04 -3.64 -2.71
C PHE A 217 18.71 -3.93 -1.38
N THR A 218 18.65 -2.96 -0.47
CA THR A 218 19.16 -3.08 0.90
C THR A 218 18.11 -2.55 1.84
N HIS A 219 17.65 -3.39 2.78
CA HIS A 219 16.66 -3.03 3.78
C HIS A 219 17.18 -3.29 5.18
N GLY A 220 16.82 -2.44 6.13
CA GLY A 220 17.37 -2.46 7.48
C GLY A 220 18.82 -1.97 7.53
N PHE A 221 19.63 -2.57 8.40
CA PHE A 221 21.05 -2.26 8.55
C PHE A 221 21.93 -3.40 8.02
N ALA A 222 22.81 -3.05 7.08
CA ALA A 222 23.73 -3.99 6.43
C ALA A 222 25.21 -3.66 6.70
N GLY A 223 25.50 -2.84 7.72
CA GLY A 223 26.87 -2.52 8.13
C GLY A 223 27.48 -3.51 9.14
N GLY A 224 26.66 -4.43 9.68
CA GLY A 224 27.06 -5.44 10.65
C GLY A 224 27.58 -6.73 10.01
N ARG A 225 27.48 -7.83 10.76
CA ARG A 225 27.85 -9.17 10.27
C ARG A 225 26.80 -9.67 9.29
N CYS A 226 27.18 -9.86 8.03
CA CYS A 226 26.32 -10.41 6.99
C CYS A 226 26.78 -11.79 6.55
N TYR A 227 25.81 -12.63 6.21
CA TYR A 227 26.01 -14.01 5.79
C TYR A 227 25.55 -14.15 4.33
N PRO A 228 26.48 -14.07 3.37
CA PRO A 228 26.14 -14.08 1.95
C PRO A 228 25.81 -15.48 1.43
N LEU A 229 25.02 -15.52 0.35
CA LEU A 229 24.73 -16.69 -0.46
C LEU A 229 24.68 -16.26 -1.94
N ASN A 230 25.63 -16.76 -2.72
CA ASN A 230 25.60 -16.64 -4.19
C ASN A 230 24.66 -17.71 -4.75
N LEU A 231 23.76 -17.29 -5.63
CA LEU A 231 22.85 -18.17 -6.35
C LEU A 231 23.49 -18.57 -7.68
N ASP A 232 23.46 -19.87 -7.96
CA ASP A 232 23.91 -20.39 -9.25
C ASP A 232 22.86 -20.03 -10.31
N PRO A 233 23.20 -19.99 -11.61
CA PRO A 233 22.27 -19.54 -12.65
C PRO A 233 20.94 -20.32 -12.74
N LYS A 234 20.83 -21.51 -12.16
CA LYS A 234 19.59 -22.30 -12.12
C LYS A 234 18.98 -22.42 -10.72
N ASP A 235 19.62 -21.83 -9.71
CA ASP A 235 19.12 -21.84 -8.35
C ASP A 235 18.34 -20.56 -8.05
N TYR A 236 17.37 -20.68 -7.14
CA TYR A 236 16.49 -19.59 -6.75
C TYR A 236 15.93 -19.87 -5.36
N ILE A 237 15.46 -18.83 -4.68
CA ILE A 237 14.93 -18.94 -3.33
C ILE A 237 13.46 -19.37 -3.40
N THR A 238 13.11 -20.44 -2.70
CA THR A 238 11.77 -21.04 -2.68
C THR A 238 11.01 -20.74 -1.39
N SER A 239 11.71 -20.54 -0.27
CA SER A 239 11.07 -20.20 0.99
C SER A 239 11.94 -19.34 1.88
N VAL A 240 11.30 -18.56 2.75
CA VAL A 240 11.98 -17.82 3.81
C VAL A 240 11.28 -18.07 5.14
N LYS A 241 12.01 -18.58 6.12
CA LYS A 241 11.57 -18.68 7.51
C LYS A 241 11.91 -17.38 8.22
N LEU A 242 10.93 -16.79 8.90
CA LEU A 242 11.09 -15.63 9.77
C LEU A 242 10.67 -16.00 11.18
N CYS A 243 11.36 -15.44 12.18
CA CYS A 243 10.90 -15.48 13.56
C CYS A 243 11.01 -14.09 14.18
N TRP A 244 10.08 -13.75 15.05
CA TRP A 244 9.97 -12.42 15.66
C TRP A 244 9.67 -12.50 17.14
N GLU A 245 9.92 -11.42 17.86
CA GLU A 245 9.58 -11.27 19.27
C GLU A 245 9.41 -9.79 19.63
N LYS A 246 8.76 -9.52 20.76
CA LYS A 246 8.65 -8.17 21.31
C LYS A 246 9.90 -7.80 22.11
N MET A 247 10.70 -6.89 21.56
CA MET A 247 11.89 -6.32 22.17
C MET A 247 11.71 -4.83 22.43
N TYR A 248 11.97 -4.38 23.67
CA TYR A 248 11.87 -2.97 24.08
C TYR A 248 10.54 -2.28 23.71
N GLY A 249 9.44 -3.03 23.74
CA GLY A 249 8.10 -2.51 23.41
C GLY A 249 7.70 -2.65 21.94
N TYR A 250 8.63 -3.00 21.05
CA TYR A 250 8.39 -3.15 19.61
C TYR A 250 8.50 -4.62 19.18
N THR A 251 7.63 -5.08 18.29
CA THR A 251 7.78 -6.42 17.70
C THR A 251 8.75 -6.36 16.52
N GLN A 252 9.83 -7.13 16.59
CA GLN A 252 10.96 -7.07 15.65
C GLN A 252 11.24 -8.46 15.07
N ILE A 253 11.65 -8.53 13.80
CA ILE A 253 12.19 -9.76 13.23
C ILE A 253 13.55 -10.02 13.87
N LEU A 254 13.73 -11.18 14.49
CA LEU A 254 14.99 -11.57 15.13
C LEU A 254 15.72 -12.66 14.37
N PHE A 255 15.06 -13.34 13.45
CA PHE A 255 15.66 -14.40 12.64
C PHE A 255 15.12 -14.40 11.22
N ALA A 256 16.02 -14.69 10.28
CA ALA A 256 15.66 -15.06 8.91
C ALA A 256 16.50 -16.24 8.45
N GLN A 257 15.88 -17.18 7.74
CA GLN A 257 16.55 -18.25 7.01
C GLN A 257 15.94 -18.40 5.63
N VAL A 258 16.78 -18.39 4.60
CA VAL A 258 16.38 -18.60 3.21
C VAL A 258 16.72 -20.04 2.81
N THR A 259 15.83 -20.65 2.03
CA THR A 259 16.01 -21.97 1.42
C THR A 259 15.95 -21.82 -0.09
N THR A 260 16.92 -22.41 -0.78
CA THR A 260 16.95 -22.43 -2.24
C THR A 260 16.36 -23.71 -2.82
N HIS A 261 16.02 -23.69 -4.10
CA HIS A 261 15.53 -24.84 -4.85
C HIS A 261 16.50 -26.03 -4.83
N THR A 262 17.81 -25.76 -4.82
CA THR A 262 18.86 -26.80 -4.69
C THR A 262 19.11 -27.26 -3.24
N GLY A 263 18.31 -26.77 -2.27
CA GLY A 263 18.41 -27.16 -0.86
C GLY A 263 19.48 -26.42 -0.07
N ARG A 264 20.07 -25.35 -0.61
CA ARG A 264 21.03 -24.53 0.14
C ARG A 264 20.29 -23.67 1.16
N LEU A 265 20.92 -23.48 2.32
CA LEU A 265 20.40 -22.68 3.42
C LEU A 265 21.36 -21.54 3.77
N ARG A 266 20.79 -20.40 4.14
CA ARG A 266 21.53 -19.28 4.74
C ARG A 266 20.65 -18.61 5.78
N GLN A 267 21.22 -18.26 6.94
CA GLN A 267 20.46 -17.71 8.06
C GLN A 267 21.24 -16.60 8.78
N ALA A 268 20.51 -15.75 9.48
CA ALA A 268 21.04 -14.75 10.40
C ALA A 268 20.07 -14.52 11.57
N GLY A 269 20.62 -14.11 12.73
CA GLY A 269 19.84 -13.82 13.92
C GLY A 269 19.52 -15.04 14.81
N VAL A 270 18.50 -14.90 15.66
CA VAL A 270 18.15 -15.83 16.75
C VAL A 270 16.71 -16.29 16.63
N VAL A 271 16.51 -17.61 16.57
CA VAL A 271 15.19 -18.24 16.51
C VAL A 271 14.41 -17.96 17.79
N THR A 272 13.14 -17.58 17.65
CA THR A 272 12.19 -17.34 18.75
C THR A 272 11.03 -18.34 18.65
N ASP A 273 10.07 -18.25 19.57
CA ASP A 273 8.90 -19.14 19.58
C ASP A 273 7.90 -18.78 18.45
N ASP A 274 7.75 -17.49 18.13
CA ASP A 274 6.90 -17.02 17.04
C ASP A 274 7.66 -17.06 15.71
N CYS A 275 7.36 -18.07 14.89
CA CYS A 275 7.93 -18.25 13.56
C CYS A 275 6.88 -18.54 12.50
N ALA A 276 7.17 -18.16 11.26
CA ALA A 276 6.43 -18.60 10.08
C ALA A 276 7.37 -18.84 8.89
N VAL A 277 6.88 -19.59 7.91
CA VAL A 277 7.60 -19.86 6.65
C VAL A 277 6.78 -19.30 5.50
N ALA A 278 7.34 -18.30 4.82
CA ALA A 278 6.79 -17.75 3.59
C ALA A 278 7.25 -18.62 2.42
N ASN A 279 6.32 -19.33 1.77
CA ASN A 279 6.61 -20.19 0.63
C ASN A 279 6.27 -19.48 -0.68
N ALA A 280 7.21 -19.43 -1.61
CA ALA A 280 6.91 -19.00 -2.97
C ALA A 280 5.92 -20.00 -3.60
N PRO A 281 4.86 -19.55 -4.30
CA PRO A 281 3.98 -20.45 -5.02
C PRO A 281 4.73 -21.32 -6.03
N VAL A 282 4.17 -22.48 -6.39
CA VAL A 282 4.77 -23.35 -7.41
C VAL A 282 5.00 -22.56 -8.71
N GLY A 283 6.22 -22.64 -9.23
CA GLY A 283 6.63 -21.90 -10.42
C GLY A 283 7.02 -20.43 -10.16
N TYR A 284 7.17 -20.01 -8.90
CA TYR A 284 7.63 -18.68 -8.53
C TYR A 284 8.93 -18.75 -7.68
N SER A 285 9.68 -17.65 -7.61
CA SER A 285 10.80 -17.47 -6.69
C SER A 285 10.72 -16.15 -5.94
N VAL A 286 11.37 -16.05 -4.79
CA VAL A 286 11.58 -14.76 -4.11
C VAL A 286 12.46 -13.86 -4.99
N THR A 287 12.01 -12.63 -5.23
CA THR A 287 12.76 -11.62 -6.00
C THR A 287 12.72 -10.23 -5.40
N GLY A 288 12.08 -10.06 -4.26
CA GLY A 288 12.02 -8.78 -3.59
C GLY A 288 11.43 -8.91 -2.20
N THR A 289 11.40 -7.78 -1.51
CA THR A 289 10.82 -7.68 -0.19
C THR A 289 9.98 -6.42 -0.06
N TYR A 290 9.08 -6.43 0.91
CA TYR A 290 8.32 -5.26 1.32
C TYR A 290 8.02 -5.39 2.80
N GLY A 291 7.81 -4.27 3.49
CA GLY A 291 7.66 -4.32 4.94
C GLY A 291 8.00 -2.99 5.60
N GLN A 292 8.36 -3.06 6.87
CA GLN A 292 8.70 -1.87 7.64
C GLN A 292 10.06 -2.04 8.31
N ALA A 293 10.90 -1.03 8.14
CA ALA A 293 12.23 -0.97 8.72
C ALA A 293 12.47 0.42 9.31
N GLY A 294 13.30 0.50 10.33
CA GLY A 294 13.63 1.78 10.95
C GLY A 294 14.84 1.69 11.85
N ARG A 295 15.15 2.78 12.53
CA ARG A 295 16.14 2.82 13.59
C ARG A 295 15.42 3.04 14.91
N ASP A 296 15.93 2.47 15.99
CA ASP A 296 15.54 2.87 17.34
C ASP A 296 16.72 3.56 18.04
N PHE A 297 16.55 3.93 19.31
CA PHE A 297 17.58 4.66 20.07
C PHE A 297 18.88 3.86 20.30
N SER A 298 18.85 2.53 20.16
CA SER A 298 19.96 1.62 20.48
C SER A 298 20.50 0.83 19.29
N HIS A 299 19.77 0.77 18.16
CA HIS A 299 20.09 -0.10 17.04
C HIS A 299 20.22 0.68 15.72
N SER A 300 21.26 0.35 14.96
CA SER A 300 21.62 0.98 13.67
C SER A 300 20.62 0.71 12.53
N GLY A 301 19.73 -0.26 12.72
CA GLY A 301 18.57 -0.53 11.88
C GLY A 301 17.92 -1.87 12.23
N ILE A 302 16.59 -1.90 12.22
CA ILE A 302 15.74 -3.02 12.61
C ILE A 302 14.73 -3.26 11.49
N ILE A 303 14.52 -4.54 11.16
CA ILE A 303 13.36 -4.98 10.37
C ILE A 303 12.24 -5.30 11.35
N TYR A 304 11.16 -4.52 11.33
CA TYR A 304 10.01 -4.75 12.18
C TYR A 304 9.01 -5.68 11.53
N GLN A 305 8.76 -5.46 10.24
CA GLN A 305 7.84 -6.26 9.44
C GLN A 305 8.49 -6.63 8.12
N LEU A 306 8.29 -7.86 7.65
CA LEU A 306 8.83 -8.32 6.39
C LEU A 306 7.85 -9.25 5.67
N GLY A 307 7.69 -9.02 4.38
CA GLY A 307 7.04 -9.88 3.41
C GLY A 307 7.89 -9.97 2.16
N PHE A 308 7.54 -10.90 1.28
CA PHE A 308 8.31 -11.27 0.11
C PHE A 308 7.52 -11.03 -1.16
N ILE A 309 8.22 -10.60 -2.20
CA ILE A 309 7.69 -10.48 -3.56
C ILE A 309 8.18 -11.70 -4.34
N TYR A 310 7.25 -12.33 -5.04
CA TYR A 310 7.52 -13.51 -5.84
C TYR A 310 7.29 -13.18 -7.32
N THR A 311 8.22 -13.57 -8.19
CA THR A 311 8.01 -13.52 -9.64
C THR A 311 7.95 -14.93 -10.23
N ALA A 312 7.13 -15.08 -11.27
CA ALA A 312 7.03 -16.34 -12.00
C ALA A 312 8.37 -16.67 -12.64
N GLN A 313 8.81 -17.92 -12.47
CA GLN A 313 9.96 -18.47 -13.18
C GLN A 313 9.60 -18.60 -14.66
N LYS A 314 10.51 -18.19 -15.54
CA LYS A 314 10.38 -18.53 -16.96
C LYS A 314 10.52 -20.04 -17.10
N ALA A 315 9.62 -20.67 -17.86
CA ALA A 315 9.81 -22.04 -18.29
C ALA A 315 11.16 -22.12 -19.00
N GLN A 316 12.07 -22.95 -18.48
CA GLN A 316 13.34 -23.26 -19.13
C GLN A 316 13.13 -24.28 -20.24
#